data_AF-A0A2E0HH07-F1
#
_entry.id   AF-A0A2E0HH07-F1
#
_cell.length_a   1.000
_cell.length_b   1.000
_cell.length_c   1.000
_cell.angle_alpha   90.00
_cell.angle_beta   90.00
_cell.angle_gamma   90.00
#
_symmetry.space_group_name_H-M   'P 1'
#
loop_
_entity.id
_entity.type
_entity.pdbx_description
1 polymer ?
#
loop_
_entity_poly.entity_id
_entity_poly.type
_entity_poly.pdbx_seq_one_letter_code
_entity_poly.pdbx_strand_id
1 'polypeptide(L)' 'MAFESFADFIAMGRHGVYVWSAYGITALVLAANIIAPIVRRRGIEAEIRRKVKREQVES' A
#
# COMPACT_ATOMS: atom_id res chain seq x y z
N MET A 1 -3.49 37.04 -13.04
CA MET A 1 -4.23 36.17 -12.11
C MET A 1 -3.30 35.01 -11.79
N ALA A 2 -3.06 34.67 -10.52
CA ALA A 2 -1.88 33.88 -10.15
C ALA A 2 -1.92 32.39 -10.56
N PHE A 3 -3.09 31.86 -10.93
CA PHE A 3 -3.27 30.51 -11.45
C PHE A 3 -4.49 30.53 -12.37
N GLU A 4 -4.31 30.36 -13.68
CA GLU A 4 -5.42 30.44 -14.65
C GLU A 4 -6.15 29.09 -14.82
N SER A 5 -5.63 28.01 -14.22
CA SER A 5 -6.19 26.67 -14.38
C SER A 5 -5.75 25.70 -13.28
N PHE A 6 -6.61 24.74 -12.94
CA PHE A 6 -6.25 23.57 -12.11
C PHE A 6 -5.09 22.78 -12.73
N ALA A 7 -4.95 22.82 -14.07
CA ALA A 7 -3.83 22.22 -14.78
C ALA A 7 -2.48 22.90 -14.46
N ASP A 8 -2.43 24.21 -14.25
CA ASP A 8 -1.20 24.94 -13.85
C ASP A 8 -0.82 24.68 -12.39
N PHE A 9 -1.80 24.32 -11.55
CA PHE A 9 -1.55 23.91 -10.17
C PHE A 9 -0.90 22.52 -10.12
N ILE A 10 -1.33 21.61 -10.98
CA ILE A 10 -0.71 20.28 -11.14
C ILE A 10 0.62 20.39 -11.87
N ALA A 11 0.67 21.20 -12.93
CA ALA A 11 1.84 21.56 -13.70
C ALA A 11 2.45 22.86 -13.17
N MET A 12 2.78 22.92 -11.86
CA MET A 12 3.64 23.96 -11.28
C MET A 12 5.08 23.79 -11.81
N GLY A 13 5.26 23.88 -13.13
CA GLY A 13 6.53 23.70 -13.83
C GLY A 13 7.43 22.61 -13.24
N ARG A 14 8.63 23.01 -12.81
CA ARG A 14 9.67 22.12 -12.28
C ARG A 14 9.42 21.63 -10.84
N HIS A 15 8.51 22.26 -10.10
CA HIS A 15 8.25 21.95 -8.69
C HIS A 15 7.15 20.89 -8.49
N GLY A 16 6.20 20.80 -9.42
CA GLY A 16 5.12 19.81 -9.35
C GLY A 16 5.63 18.37 -9.24
N VAL A 17 6.71 18.04 -9.96
CA VAL A 17 7.32 16.69 -9.93
C VAL A 17 7.74 16.29 -8.51
N TYR A 18 8.31 17.22 -7.73
CA TYR A 18 8.73 16.95 -6.35
C TYR A 18 7.54 16.71 -5.42
N VAL A 19 6.50 17.55 -5.53
CA VAL A 19 5.29 17.45 -4.71
C VAL A 19 4.56 16.15 -4.99
N TRP A 20 4.27 15.87 -6.26
CA TRP A 20 3.59 14.64 -6.66
C TRP A 20 4.39 13.38 -6.36
N SER A 21 5.72 13.43 -6.47
CA SER A 21 6.59 12.31 -6.06
C SER A 21 6.53 12.07 -4.55
N ALA A 22 6.55 13.13 -3.73
CA ALA A 22 6.40 12.99 -2.28
C ALA A 22 5.03 12.41 -1.89
N TYR A 23 3.94 12.87 -2.52
CA TYR A 23 2.61 12.28 -2.34
C TYR A 23 2.56 10.83 -2.82
N GLY A 24 3.16 10.51 -3.96
CA GLY A 24 3.21 9.16 -4.51
C GLY A 24 3.97 8.19 -3.59
N ILE A 25 5.14 8.60 -3.09
CA ILE A 25 5.91 7.80 -2.12
C ILE A 25 5.12 7.62 -0.82
N THR A 26 4.47 8.68 -0.33
CA THR A 26 3.65 8.60 0.89
C THR A 26 2.48 7.63 0.70
N ALA A 27 1.75 7.74 -0.42
CA ALA A 27 0.65 6.84 -0.75
C ALA A 27 1.13 5.39 -0.88
N LEU A 28 2.30 5.16 -1.49
CA LEU A 28 2.92 3.85 -1.60
C LEU A 28 3.26 3.26 -0.22
N VAL A 29 3.85 4.05 0.68
CA VAL A 29 4.17 3.62 2.04
C VAL A 29 2.89 3.28 2.82
N LEU A 30 1.85 4.11 2.73
CA LEU A 30 0.56 3.82 3.36
C LEU A 30 -0.07 2.55 2.81
N ALA A 31 -0.10 2.38 1.48
CA ALA A 31 -0.60 1.17 0.84
C ALA A 31 0.19 -0.07 1.28
N ALA A 32 1.51 0.01 1.32
CA ALA A 32 2.35 -1.07 1.81
C ALA A 32 2.04 -1.43 3.29
N ASN A 33 1.81 -0.43 4.14
CA ASN A 33 1.47 -0.63 5.54
C ASN A 33 0.12 -1.33 5.73
N ILE A 34 -0.83 -1.11 4.82
CA ILE A 34 -2.14 -1.78 4.82
C ILE A 34 -2.05 -3.18 4.19
N ILE A 35 -1.32 -3.32 3.09
CA ILE A 35 -1.20 -4.59 2.36
C ILE A 35 -0.38 -5.61 3.16
N ALA A 36 0.69 -5.20 3.83
CA ALA A 36 1.55 -6.08 4.62
C ALA A 36 0.78 -6.94 5.66
N PRO A 37 -0.08 -6.39 6.53
CA PRO A 37 -0.85 -7.17 7.48
C PRO A 37 -1.92 -8.05 6.80
N ILE A 38 -2.52 -7.62 5.68
CA ILE A 38 -3.48 -8.42 4.93
C ILE A 38 -2.81 -9.68 4.36
N VAL A 39 -1.64 -9.51 3.73
CA VAL A 39 -0.86 -10.63 3.17
C VAL A 39 -0.36 -11.54 4.29
N ARG A 40 0.12 -10.96 5.41
CA ARG A 40 0.58 -11.74 6.57
C ARG A 40 -0.53 -12.59 7.18
N ARG A 41 -1.74 -12.03 7.34
CA ARG A 41 -2.92 -12.75 7.85
C ARG A 41 -3.28 -13.95 6.97
N ARG A 42 -3.28 -13.76 5.64
CA ARG A 42 -3.54 -14.86 4.69
C ARG A 42 -2.53 -16.00 4.79
N GLY A 43 -1.25 -15.67 5.02
CA GLY A 43 -0.21 -16.68 5.23
C GLY A 43 -0.39 -17.47 6.52
N ILE A 44 -0.68 -16.78 7.63
CA ILE A 44 -0.82 -17.40 8.95
C ILE A 44 -2.03 -18.35 9.00
N GLU A 45 -3.18 -17.95 8.45
CA GLU A 45 -4.36 -18.83 8.42
C GLU A 45 -4.11 -20.11 7.61
N ALA A 46 -3.36 -20.01 6.50
CA ALA A 46 -3.01 -21.18 5.70
C ALA A 46 -2.09 -22.13 6.47
N GLU A 47 -1.18 -21.59 7.29
CA GLU A 47 -0.29 -22.39 8.13
C GLU A 47 -1.04 -23.05 9.29
N ILE A 48 -1.94 -22.34 9.97
CA ILE A 48 -2.78 -22.89 11.04
C ILE A 48 -3.65 -24.04 10.52
N ARG A 49 -4.33 -23.85 9.38
CA ARG A 49 -5.14 -24.91 8.75
C ARG A 49 -4.32 -26.17 8.44
N ARG A 50 -3.05 -26.01 8.05
CA ARG A 50 -2.15 -27.14 7.79
C ARG A 50 -1.72 -27.87 9.07
N LYS A 51 -1.52 -27.16 10.19
CA LYS A 51 -1.16 -27.76 11.49
C LYS A 51 -2.32 -28.55 12.10
N VAL A 52 -3.51 -27.95 12.16
CA VAL A 52 -4.73 -28.62 12.67
C VAL A 52 -5.02 -29.92 11.93
N LYS A 53 -4.86 -29.93 10.59
CA LYS A 53 -5.08 -31.13 9.79
C LYS A 53 -4.06 -32.25 10.04
N ARG A 54 -2.86 -31.94 10.53
CA ARG A 54 -1.86 -32.95 10.91
C ARG A 54 -2.17 -33.54 12.28
N GLU A 55 -2.48 -32.69 13.25
CA GLU A 55 -2.84 -33.12 14.61
C GLU A 55 -4.08 -34.03 14.63
N GLN A 56 -5.08 -33.76 13.77
CA GLN A 56 -6.26 -34.63 13.64
C GLN A 56 -6.02 -35.96 12.91
N VAL A 57 -4.90 -36.12 12.21
CA VAL A 57 -4.54 -37.39 11.56
C VAL A 57 -3.67 -38.25 12.48
N GLU A 58 -3.07 -37.66 13.50
CA GLU A 58 -2.20 -38.33 14.48
C GLU A 58 -2.91 -38.73 15.79
N SER A 59 -4.19 -38.35 15.98
CA SER A 59 -5.06 -38.76 17.11
C SER A 59 -6.12 -39.77 16.68
#